data_AF-A0A917NEM5-F1
#
_entry.id   AF-A0A917NEM5-F1
#
_cell.length_a   1.000
_cell.length_b   1.000
_cell.length_c   1.000
_cell.angle_alpha   90.00
_cell.angle_beta   90.00
_cell.angle_gamma   90.00
#
_symmetry.space_group_name_H-M   'P 1'
#
loop_
_entity.id
_entity.type
_entity.pdbx_description
1 polymer ?
#
loop_
_entity_poly.entity_id
_entity_poly.type
_entity_poly.pdbx_seq_one_letter_code
_entity_poly.pdbx_strand_id
1 'polypeptide(L)'
;MKLFEKIKKLEEEAQALGFCWQCPEQILQQIQSEIQEIQVHFNPVDPLHRSGLQEEIGDLMHAVISLALFCGFDPGQTLDKATTKFEQRFHHVKRIAHESGFTNLKNCSDEELLHIWQQAKQAIETSST
;
A
#
# COMPACT_ATOMS: atom_id res chain seq x y z
N MET A 1 -9.69 -3.43 -11.97
CA MET A 1 -10.85 -2.51 -11.99
C MET A 1 -12.17 -3.13 -11.49
N LYS A 2 -12.60 -4.31 -11.95
CA LYS A 2 -13.90 -4.91 -11.52
C LYS A 2 -14.06 -5.11 -10.00
N LEU A 3 -12.97 -5.32 -9.26
CA LEU A 3 -13.02 -5.52 -7.81
C LEU A 3 -13.34 -4.24 -7.03
N PHE A 4 -12.75 -3.09 -7.40
CA PHE A 4 -13.03 -1.81 -6.72
C PHE A 4 -14.49 -1.38 -6.92
N GLU A 5 -15.03 -1.57 -8.13
CA GLU A 5 -16.46 -1.34 -8.41
C GLU A 5 -17.36 -2.25 -7.55
N LYS A 6 -16.97 -3.52 -7.38
CA LYS A 6 -17.69 -4.45 -6.51
C LYS A 6 -17.68 -3.98 -5.05
N ILE A 7 -16.52 -3.58 -4.52
CA ILE A 7 -16.38 -3.10 -3.14
C ILE A 7 -17.22 -1.84 -2.94
N LYS A 8 -17.09 -0.87 -3.84
CA LYS A 8 -17.89 0.37 -3.81
C LYS A 8 -19.39 0.09 -3.75
N LYS A 9 -19.90 -0.80 -4.62
CA LYS A 9 -21.32 -1.17 -4.63
C LYS A 9 -21.75 -1.81 -3.30
N LEU A 10 -20.93 -2.68 -2.71
CA LEU A 10 -21.23 -3.30 -1.42
C LEU A 10 -21.25 -2.27 -0.29
N GLU A 11 -20.34 -1.31 -0.29
CA GLU A 11 -20.33 -0.23 0.70
C GLU A 11 -21.54 0.71 0.55
N GLU A 12 -21.95 1.02 -0.68
CA GLU A 12 -23.16 1.80 -0.96
C GLU A 12 -24.42 1.06 -0.47
N GLU A 13 -24.51 -0.26 -0.69
CA GLU A 13 -25.59 -1.11 -0.17
C GLU A 13 -25.59 -1.15 1.36
N ALA A 14 -24.42 -1.32 1.98
CA ALA A 14 -24.25 -1.30 3.43
C ALA A 14 -24.68 0.04 4.03
N GLN A 15 -24.27 1.15 3.41
CA GLN A 15 -24.69 2.49 3.80
C GLN A 15 -26.20 2.70 3.66
N ALA A 16 -26.82 2.21 2.59
CA ALA A 16 -28.27 2.29 2.41
C ALA A 16 -29.06 1.54 3.50
N LEU A 17 -28.46 0.49 4.09
CA LEU A 17 -29.00 -0.24 5.24
C LEU A 17 -28.67 0.40 6.60
N GLY A 18 -27.89 1.50 6.61
CA GLY A 18 -27.39 2.14 7.83
C GLY A 18 -26.18 1.43 8.46
N PHE A 19 -25.60 0.46 7.78
CA PHE A 19 -24.35 -0.22 8.17
C PHE A 19 -23.16 0.47 7.51
N CYS A 20 -22.80 1.66 8.02
CA CYS A 20 -21.66 2.43 7.51
C CYS A 20 -20.81 3.05 8.61
N TRP A 21 -19.58 3.38 8.25
CA TRP A 21 -18.68 4.19 9.05
C TRP A 21 -19.29 5.58 9.30
N GLN A 22 -19.23 6.03 10.54
CA GLN A 22 -19.77 7.34 10.95
C GLN A 22 -18.72 8.45 10.82
N CYS A 23 -17.43 8.09 10.92
CA CYS A 23 -16.32 9.02 10.77
C CYS A 23 -15.03 8.30 10.33
N PRO A 24 -14.05 9.02 9.76
CA PRO A 24 -12.77 8.44 9.33
C PRO A 24 -12.01 7.73 10.46
N GLU A 25 -12.13 8.20 11.70
CA GLU A 25 -11.42 7.65 12.85
C GLU A 25 -11.78 6.19 13.11
N GLN A 26 -13.03 5.79 12.86
CA GLN A 26 -13.45 4.40 12.99
C GLN A 26 -12.74 3.49 11.97
N ILE A 27 -12.57 3.97 10.73
CA ILE A 27 -11.86 3.23 9.68
C ILE A 27 -10.37 3.15 10.01
N LEU A 28 -9.78 4.25 10.51
CA LEU A 28 -8.39 4.27 10.94
C LEU A 28 -8.12 3.33 12.12
N GLN A 29 -9.07 3.20 13.05
CA GLN A 29 -9.01 2.20 14.13
C GLN A 29 -9.08 0.78 13.58
N GLN A 30 -9.97 0.52 12.61
CA GLN A 30 -10.04 -0.79 11.95
C GLN A 30 -8.70 -1.14 11.29
N ILE A 31 -8.13 -0.23 10.51
CA ILE A 31 -6.80 -0.40 9.88
C ILE A 31 -5.73 -0.76 10.91
N GLN A 32 -5.76 -0.13 12.09
CA GLN A 32 -4.82 -0.46 13.18
C GLN A 32 -5.06 -1.86 13.75
N SER A 33 -6.32 -2.31 13.86
CA SER A 33 -6.67 -3.68 14.27
C SER A 33 -6.10 -4.69 13.29
N GLU A 34 -6.34 -4.53 11.98
CA GLU A 34 -5.85 -5.49 10.97
C GLU A 34 -4.33 -5.60 10.97
N ILE A 35 -3.61 -4.50 11.22
CA ILE A 35 -2.15 -4.53 11.37
C ILE A 35 -1.72 -5.38 12.57
N GLN A 36 -2.45 -5.32 13.68
CA GLN A 36 -2.18 -6.15 14.86
C GLN A 36 -2.48 -7.62 14.58
N GLU A 37 -3.56 -7.93 13.85
CA GLU A 37 -3.94 -9.30 13.48
C GLU A 37 -2.91 -9.91 12.51
N ILE A 38 -2.43 -9.13 11.53
CA ILE A 38 -1.29 -9.51 10.67
C ILE A 38 -0.07 -9.88 11.52
N GLN A 39 0.27 -9.09 12.56
CA GLN A 39 1.42 -9.37 13.42
C GLN A 39 1.29 -10.69 14.18
N VAL A 40 0.08 -11.04 14.63
CA VAL A 40 -0.21 -12.32 15.29
C VAL A 40 0.02 -13.48 14.32
N HIS A 41 -0.41 -13.34 13.07
CA HIS A 41 -0.29 -14.38 12.04
C HIS A 41 1.05 -14.40 11.30
N PHE A 42 1.96 -13.46 11.58
CA PHE A 42 3.29 -13.38 10.96
C PHE A 42 4.26 -14.45 11.53
N ASN A 43 3.91 -15.73 11.37
CA ASN A 43 4.76 -16.87 11.71
C ASN A 43 5.06 -17.69 10.44
N PRO A 44 6.31 -17.69 9.94
CA PRO A 44 6.65 -18.27 8.64
C PRO A 44 6.67 -19.81 8.61
N VAL A 45 6.51 -20.49 9.75
CA VAL A 45 6.76 -21.94 9.89
C VAL A 45 5.48 -22.77 9.81
N ASP A 46 4.30 -22.19 10.04
CA ASP A 46 3.04 -22.93 10.14
C ASP A 46 2.06 -22.59 8.99
N PRO A 47 1.62 -23.58 8.17
CA PRO A 47 0.62 -23.39 7.13
C PRO A 47 -0.70 -22.79 7.61
N LEU A 48 -1.15 -23.06 8.85
CA LEU A 48 -2.35 -22.45 9.42
C LEU A 48 -2.18 -20.94 9.60
N HIS A 49 -0.98 -20.49 9.98
CA HIS A 49 -0.66 -19.07 10.11
C HIS A 49 -0.59 -18.37 8.74
N ARG A 50 -0.24 -19.10 7.68
CA ARG A 50 -0.23 -18.55 6.31
C ARG A 50 -1.63 -18.19 5.80
N SER A 51 -2.63 -19.02 6.12
CA SER A 51 -4.02 -18.73 5.73
C SER A 51 -4.55 -17.51 6.46
N GLY A 52 -4.39 -17.46 7.78
CA GLY A 52 -4.77 -16.28 8.58
C GLY A 52 -4.06 -15.02 8.09
N LEU A 53 -2.75 -15.08 7.83
CA LEU A 53 -2.01 -13.94 7.29
C LEU A 53 -2.60 -13.41 5.97
N GLN A 54 -3.05 -14.29 5.07
CA GLN A 54 -3.67 -13.86 3.82
C GLN A 54 -5.04 -13.20 4.05
N GLU A 55 -5.82 -13.69 5.02
CA GLU A 55 -7.10 -13.13 5.44
C GLU A 55 -6.91 -11.71 5.98
N GLU A 56 -6.03 -11.53 6.98
CA GLU A 56 -5.80 -10.21 7.60
C GLU A 56 -5.20 -9.18 6.63
N ILE A 57 -4.34 -9.62 5.70
CA ILE A 57 -3.86 -8.74 4.63
C ILE A 57 -5.02 -8.30 3.72
N GLY A 58 -5.96 -9.20 3.44
CA GLY A 58 -7.17 -8.91 2.68
C GLY A 58 -8.06 -7.88 3.37
N ASP A 59 -8.26 -8.03 4.67
CA ASP A 59 -9.08 -7.12 5.47
C ASP A 59 -8.42 -5.74 5.62
N LEU A 60 -7.09 -5.69 5.81
CA LEU A 60 -6.33 -4.43 5.74
C LEU A 60 -6.50 -3.74 4.37
N MET A 61 -6.40 -4.48 3.27
CA MET A 61 -6.61 -3.93 1.93
C MET A 61 -8.04 -3.39 1.78
N HIS A 62 -9.05 -4.12 2.26
CA HIS A 62 -10.43 -3.68 2.22
C HIS A 62 -10.62 -2.40 3.04
N ALA A 63 -10.12 -2.34 4.27
CA ALA A 63 -10.25 -1.17 5.15
C ALA A 63 -9.60 0.08 4.54
N VAL A 64 -8.44 -0.05 3.87
CA VAL A 64 -7.80 1.05 3.15
C VAL A 64 -8.63 1.51 1.94
N ILE A 65 -9.26 0.58 1.22
CA ILE A 65 -10.17 0.91 0.12
C ILE A 65 -11.41 1.64 0.65
N SER A 66 -11.99 1.17 1.76
CA SER A 66 -13.10 1.82 2.46
C SER A 66 -12.74 3.25 2.85
N LEU A 67 -11.52 3.47 3.37
CA LEU A 67 -11.04 4.81 3.70
C LEU A 67 -10.98 5.71 2.45
N ALA A 68 -10.45 5.20 1.34
CA ALA A 68 -10.40 5.95 0.09
C ALA A 68 -11.80 6.35 -0.39
N LEU A 69 -12.76 5.41 -0.38
CA LEU A 69 -14.14 5.64 -0.77
C LEU A 69 -14.85 6.64 0.17
N PHE A 70 -14.67 6.49 1.48
CA PHE A 70 -15.19 7.42 2.49
C PHE A 70 -14.70 8.85 2.26
N CYS A 71 -13.43 9.01 1.90
CA CYS A 71 -12.84 10.31 1.56
C CYS A 71 -13.23 10.84 0.16
N GLY A 72 -14.06 10.12 -0.59
CA GLY A 72 -14.50 10.50 -1.94
C GLY A 72 -13.44 10.27 -3.02
N PHE A 73 -12.42 9.45 -2.76
CA PHE A 73 -11.41 9.10 -3.73
C PHE A 73 -11.76 7.80 -4.46
N ASP A 74 -11.43 7.76 -5.76
CA ASP A 74 -11.47 6.51 -6.52
C ASP A 74 -10.26 5.64 -6.12
N PRO A 75 -10.46 4.41 -5.59
CA PRO A 75 -9.35 3.57 -5.14
C PRO A 75 -8.38 3.21 -6.27
N GLY A 76 -8.90 3.01 -7.48
CA GLY A 76 -8.10 2.67 -8.67
C GLY A 76 -7.13 3.80 -9.03
N GLN A 77 -7.63 5.01 -9.21
CA GLN A 77 -6.83 6.20 -9.48
C GLN A 77 -5.88 6.53 -8.32
N THR A 78 -6.30 6.32 -7.08
CA THR A 78 -5.45 6.55 -5.89
C THR A 78 -4.24 5.62 -5.91
N LEU A 79 -4.46 4.34 -6.18
CA LEU A 79 -3.38 3.35 -6.29
C LEU A 79 -2.51 3.58 -7.53
N ASP A 80 -3.10 3.96 -8.65
CA ASP A 80 -2.40 4.28 -9.90
C ASP A 80 -1.41 5.45 -9.72
N LYS A 81 -1.82 6.52 -9.04
CA LYS A 81 -0.94 7.64 -8.67
C LYS A 81 0.22 7.19 -7.79
N ALA A 82 -0.03 6.33 -6.80
CA ALA A 82 1.02 5.80 -5.94
C ALA A 82 2.00 4.92 -6.73
N THR A 83 1.49 4.09 -7.64
CA THR A 83 2.26 3.19 -8.51
C THR A 83 3.12 3.99 -9.48
N THR A 84 2.56 4.97 -10.19
CA THR A 84 3.31 5.85 -11.10
C THR A 84 4.45 6.56 -10.37
N LYS A 85 4.21 7.06 -9.16
CA LYS A 85 5.26 7.68 -8.33
C LYS A 85 6.35 6.67 -7.96
N PHE A 86 5.99 5.43 -7.65
CA PHE A 86 6.96 4.37 -7.40
C PHE A 86 7.77 4.03 -8.66
N GLU A 87 7.14 3.91 -9.82
CA GLU A 87 7.81 3.62 -11.10
C GLU A 87 8.84 4.70 -11.43
N GLN A 88 8.46 5.97 -11.32
CA GLN A 88 9.39 7.09 -11.52
C GLN A 88 10.58 7.00 -10.55
N ARG A 89 10.34 6.77 -9.26
CA ARG A 89 11.42 6.59 -8.27
C ARG A 89 12.32 5.42 -8.65
N PHE A 90 11.73 4.31 -9.05
CA PHE A 90 12.45 3.11 -9.43
C PHE A 90 13.29 3.31 -10.71
N HIS A 91 12.85 4.15 -11.65
CA HIS A 91 13.68 4.56 -12.78
C HIS A 91 14.94 5.32 -12.33
N HIS A 92 14.84 6.23 -11.36
CA HIS A 92 16.00 6.90 -10.79
C HIS A 92 16.90 5.94 -10.00
N VAL A 93 16.34 4.99 -9.24
CA VAL A 93 17.11 3.92 -8.57
C VAL A 93 17.98 3.18 -9.58
N LYS A 94 17.41 2.73 -10.70
CA LYS A 94 18.16 2.03 -11.76
C LYS A 94 19.28 2.89 -12.34
N ARG A 95 19.03 4.18 -12.57
CA ARG A 95 20.03 5.13 -13.08
C ARG A 95 21.18 5.34 -12.10
N ILE A 96 20.87 5.61 -10.83
CA ILE A 96 21.86 5.82 -9.76
C ILE A 96 22.70 4.57 -9.55
N ALA A 97 22.06 3.39 -9.55
CA ALA A 97 22.76 2.12 -9.43
C ALA A 97 23.77 1.93 -10.56
N HIS A 98 23.36 2.18 -11.80
CA HIS A 98 24.23 2.09 -12.97
C HIS A 98 25.39 3.11 -12.92
N GLU A 99 25.11 4.36 -12.57
CA GLU A 99 26.13 5.42 -12.42
C GLU A 99 27.15 5.10 -11.30
N SER A 100 26.71 4.39 -10.26
CA SER A 100 27.56 3.93 -9.16
C SER A 100 28.31 2.62 -9.47
N GLY A 101 28.20 2.10 -10.70
CA GLY A 101 28.90 0.89 -11.14
C GLY A 101 28.24 -0.42 -10.73
N PHE A 102 27.03 -0.39 -10.17
CA PHE A 102 26.32 -1.62 -9.80
C PHE A 102 25.68 -2.28 -11.01
N THR A 103 25.94 -3.58 -11.19
CA THR A 103 25.24 -4.42 -12.17
C THR A 103 23.88 -4.90 -11.65
N ASN A 104 23.73 -5.00 -10.32
CA ASN A 104 22.49 -5.26 -9.59
C ASN A 104 22.64 -4.83 -8.13
N LEU A 105 21.52 -4.75 -7.41
CA LEU A 105 21.47 -4.30 -6.01
C LEU A 105 21.38 -5.44 -4.98
N LYS A 106 21.51 -6.71 -5.39
CA LYS A 106 21.26 -7.87 -4.50
C LYS A 106 22.26 -7.99 -3.34
N ASN A 107 23.45 -7.44 -3.52
CA ASN A 107 24.53 -7.49 -2.52
C ASN A 107 24.73 -6.14 -1.81
N CYS A 108 23.88 -5.16 -2.08
CA CYS A 108 23.90 -3.90 -1.35
C CYS A 108 23.36 -4.11 0.07
N SER A 109 23.98 -3.44 1.03
CA SER A 109 23.45 -3.29 2.39
C SER A 109 22.14 -2.51 2.39
N ASP A 110 21.34 -2.69 3.44
CA ASP A 110 20.10 -1.93 3.64
C ASP A 110 20.35 -0.42 3.66
N GLU A 111 21.51 0.01 4.20
CA GLU A 111 21.92 1.41 4.22
C GLU A 111 22.18 1.95 2.81
N GLU A 112 22.88 1.18 1.96
CA GLU A 112 23.10 1.55 0.56
C GLU A 112 21.79 1.62 -0.23
N LEU A 113 20.91 0.63 -0.05
CA LEU A 113 19.58 0.60 -0.68
C LEU A 113 18.74 1.81 -0.26
N LEU A 114 18.75 2.13 1.04
CA LEU A 114 18.05 3.29 1.58
C LEU A 114 18.65 4.59 1.06
N HIS A 115 19.98 4.69 0.94
CA HIS A 115 20.66 5.86 0.40
C HIS A 115 20.27 6.09 -1.07
N ILE A 116 20.33 5.05 -1.90
CA ILE A 116 19.91 5.12 -3.32
C ILE A 116 18.43 5.50 -3.42
N TRP A 117 17.57 4.94 -2.56
CA TRP A 117 16.15 5.27 -2.53
C TRP A 117 15.90 6.74 -2.14
N GLN A 118 16.61 7.27 -1.15
CA GLN A 118 16.51 8.68 -0.74
C GLN A 118 16.91 9.62 -1.88
N GLN A 119 18.01 9.34 -2.59
CA GLN A 119 18.41 10.12 -3.77
C GLN A 119 17.35 10.08 -4.88
N ALA A 120 16.77 8.90 -5.14
CA ALA A 120 15.71 8.74 -6.13
C ALA A 120 14.44 9.53 -5.78
N LYS A 121 14.08 9.64 -4.50
CA LYS A 121 12.98 10.49 -4.04
C LYS A 121 13.25 11.97 -4.31
N GLN A 122 14.44 12.45 -3.95
CA GLN A 122 14.84 13.86 -4.12
C GLN A 122 14.81 14.28 -5.60
N ALA A 123 15.24 13.42 -6.52
CA ALA A 123 15.27 13.72 -7.94
C ALA A 123 13.89 14.07 -8.55
N ILE A 124 12.80 13.50 -8.01
CA ILE A 124 11.44 13.78 -8.48
C ILE A 124 10.84 15.00 -7.78
N GLU A 125 11.19 15.24 -6.53
CA GLU A 125 10.73 16.41 -5.76
C GLU A 125 11.30 17.71 -6.36
N THR A 126 12.57 17.71 -6.77
CA THR A 126 13.20 18.87 -7.44
C THR A 126 12.67 19.10 -8.86
N SER A 127 12.24 18.05 -9.55
CA SER A 127 11.69 18.14 -10.92
C SER A 127 10.24 18.64 -10.97
N SER A 128 9.58 18.76 -9.80
CA SER A 128 8.18 19.19 -9.66
C SER A 128 8.05 20.68 -9.26
N THR A 129 9.16 21.43 -9.27
CA THR A 129 9.28 22.88 -9.04
C THR A 129 9.87 23.55 -10.26
#